data_AF-A0A2T9Y9J2-F1
#
_entry.id   AF-A0A2T9Y9J2-F1
#
_cell.length_a   1.000
_cell.length_b   1.000
_cell.length_c   1.000
_cell.angle_alpha   90.00
_cell.angle_beta   90.00
_cell.angle_gamma   90.00
#
_symmetry.space_group_name_H-M   'P 1'
#
loop_
_entity.id
_entity.type
_entity.pdbx_description
1 polymer ?
#
loop_
_entity_poly.entity_id
_entity_poly.type
_entity_poly.pdbx_seq_one_letter_code
_entity_poly.pdbx_strand_id
1 'polypeptide(L)'
;MNSFNSTAKKLDLTQLLLAHIALSLLGALTDIPTYNLAIYLYGLVVSQQTSFLPKQLKQLAVLLSATLILDIIWLLVTKASFSSSIIMILGGILKPFTVATAAQALATEGFQSSGLSFRDDEDYEQLDEEDATAIGINQLNNN
;
A
#
# COMPACT_ATOMS: atom_id res chain seq x y z
N MET A 1 -12.54 -35.11 7.75
CA MET A 1 -11.19 -34.56 7.99
C MET A 1 -10.95 -33.37 7.05
N ASN A 2 -11.87 -32.40 7.02
CA ASN A 2 -11.93 -31.34 5.98
C ASN A 2 -11.84 -29.91 6.55
N SER A 3 -11.75 -29.77 7.88
CA SER A 3 -11.67 -28.48 8.58
C SER A 3 -10.25 -27.92 8.64
N PHE A 4 -9.21 -28.79 8.65
CA PHE A 4 -7.81 -28.35 8.67
C PHE A 4 -7.34 -27.74 7.33
N ASN A 5 -7.92 -28.17 6.21
CA ASN A 5 -7.59 -27.61 4.89
C ASN A 5 -8.22 -26.23 4.63
N SER A 6 -9.22 -25.81 5.43
CA SER A 6 -9.78 -24.46 5.36
C SER A 6 -9.04 -23.44 6.22
N THR A 7 -8.23 -23.89 7.19
CA THR A 7 -7.36 -23.02 8.00
C THR A 7 -6.06 -22.67 7.27
N ALA A 8 -5.66 -23.48 6.28
CA ALA A 8 -4.59 -23.15 5.33
C ALA A 8 -5.06 -22.20 4.21
N LYS A 9 -6.17 -21.47 4.41
CA LYS A 9 -6.53 -20.32 3.59
C LYS A 9 -5.40 -19.31 3.69
N LYS A 10 -4.67 -19.14 2.57
CA LYS A 10 -3.99 -17.91 2.12
C LYS A 10 -3.78 -16.91 3.25
N LEU A 11 -2.56 -16.83 3.77
CA LEU A 11 -2.15 -15.78 4.71
C LEU A 11 -2.53 -14.43 4.08
N ASP A 12 -3.58 -13.79 4.61
CA ASP A 12 -4.17 -12.58 4.03
C ASP A 12 -3.20 -11.41 4.24
N LEU A 13 -2.91 -10.67 3.16
CA LEU A 13 -2.01 -9.51 3.19
C LEU A 13 -2.42 -8.53 4.28
N THR A 14 -3.72 -8.34 4.49
CA THR A 14 -4.27 -7.47 5.52
C THR A 14 -3.92 -7.94 6.93
N GLN A 15 -3.99 -9.25 7.19
CA GLN A 15 -3.65 -9.82 8.51
C GLN A 15 -2.15 -9.67 8.81
N LEU A 16 -1.30 -9.89 7.80
CA LEU A 16 0.14 -9.66 7.90
C LEU A 16 0.45 -8.19 8.21
N LEU A 17 -0.20 -7.25 7.50
CA LEU A 17 -0.02 -5.82 7.72
C LEU A 17 -0.49 -5.38 9.12
N LEU A 18 -1.63 -5.91 9.59
CA LEU A 18 -2.10 -5.64 10.96
C LEU A 18 -1.14 -6.18 12.02
N ALA A 19 -0.55 -7.37 11.79
CA ALA A 19 0.47 -7.91 12.69
C ALA A 19 1.69 -6.99 12.76
N HIS A 20 2.15 -6.47 11.61
CA HIS A 20 3.23 -5.48 11.56
C HIS A 20 2.89 -4.18 12.29
N ILE A 21 1.68 -3.65 12.10
CA ILE A 21 1.20 -2.45 12.79
C ILE A 21 1.20 -2.67 14.31
N ALA A 22 0.66 -3.80 14.77
CA ALA A 22 0.67 -4.14 16.20
C ALA A 22 2.10 -4.20 16.75
N LEU A 23 3.02 -4.82 16.00
CA LEU A 23 4.43 -4.90 16.37
C LEU A 23 5.10 -3.52 16.40
N SER A 24 4.81 -2.65 15.44
CA SER A 24 5.32 -1.28 15.41
C SER A 24 4.76 -0.41 16.53
N LEU A 25 3.51 -0.62 16.94
CA LEU A 25 2.92 0.06 18.10
C LEU A 25 3.56 -0.40 19.41
N LEU A 26 3.79 -1.71 19.58
CA LEU A 26 4.56 -2.22 20.71
C LEU A 26 5.99 -1.69 20.69
N GLY A 27 6.57 -1.61 19.48
CA GLY A 27 7.88 -1.05 19.26
C GLY A 27 7.96 0.44 19.58
N ALA A 28 6.89 1.22 19.49
CA ALA A 28 6.89 2.63 19.88
C ALA A 28 7.21 2.86 21.38
N LEU A 29 7.12 1.81 22.21
CA LEU A 29 7.60 1.82 23.59
C LEU A 29 9.11 1.59 23.72
N THR A 30 9.79 1.38 22.60
CA THR A 30 11.20 1.05 22.48
C THR A 30 11.85 1.90 21.39
N ASP A 31 13.18 1.83 21.31
CA ASP A 31 13.93 2.54 20.27
C ASP A 31 13.92 1.69 18.99
N ILE A 32 12.88 1.85 18.17
CA ILE A 32 12.78 1.22 16.83
C ILE A 32 12.55 2.31 15.77
N PRO A 33 12.89 2.04 14.51
CA PRO A 33 12.64 2.99 13.43
C PRO A 33 11.13 3.28 13.24
N THR A 34 10.77 4.56 13.39
CA THR A 34 9.38 5.04 13.27
C THR A 34 8.81 4.96 11.85
N TYR A 35 9.67 4.92 10.83
CA TYR A 35 9.26 4.79 9.43
C TYR A 35 8.49 3.49 9.16
N ASN A 36 8.73 2.43 9.94
CA ASN A 36 8.07 1.13 9.75
C ASN A 36 6.55 1.24 9.90
N LEU A 37 6.08 1.95 10.93
CA LEU A 37 4.65 2.12 11.20
C LEU A 37 3.93 2.78 10.02
N ALA A 38 4.48 3.89 9.50
CA ALA A 38 3.89 4.63 8.39
C ALA A 38 3.77 3.77 7.13
N ILE A 39 4.79 2.94 6.84
CA ILE A 39 4.81 2.04 5.68
C ILE A 39 3.74 0.94 5.81
N TYR A 40 3.55 0.38 7.00
CA TYR A 40 2.52 -0.64 7.20
C TYR A 40 1.11 -0.08 7.15
N LEU A 41 0.89 1.13 7.67
CA LEU A 41 -0.38 1.85 7.52
C LEU A 41 -0.67 2.16 6.04
N TYR A 42 0.34 2.61 5.28
CA TYR A 42 0.22 2.76 3.84
C TYR A 42 -0.18 1.43 3.17
N GLY A 43 0.50 0.33 3.52
CA GLY A 43 0.15 -0.99 3.02
C GLY A 43 -1.28 -1.41 3.32
N LEU A 44 -1.80 -1.08 4.51
CA LEU A 44 -3.18 -1.37 4.91
C LEU A 44 -4.20 -0.57 4.09
N VAL A 45 -3.89 0.67 3.73
CA VAL A 45 -4.73 1.48 2.84
C VAL A 45 -4.72 0.89 1.43
N VAL A 46 -3.53 0.57 0.91
CA VAL A 46 -3.36 -0.04 -0.43
C VAL A 46 -4.11 -1.37 -0.52
N SER A 47 -4.11 -2.20 0.53
CA SER A 47 -4.78 -3.50 0.51
C SER A 47 -6.31 -3.40 0.47
N GLN A 48 -6.88 -2.24 0.79
CA GLN A 48 -8.33 -2.00 0.78
C GLN A 48 -8.81 -1.26 -0.49
N GLN A 49 -7.91 -0.62 -1.24
CA GLN A 49 -8.27 0.18 -2.42
C GLN A 49 -8.24 -0.65 -3.70
N THR A 50 -9.37 -0.75 -4.40
CA THR A 50 -9.48 -1.54 -5.65
C THR A 50 -9.08 -0.77 -6.92
N SER A 51 -9.19 0.55 -6.93
CA SER A 51 -9.12 1.38 -8.15
C SER A 51 -7.73 1.45 -8.82
N PHE A 52 -6.64 1.17 -8.09
CA PHE A 52 -5.27 1.22 -8.62
C PHE A 52 -4.38 0.11 -8.07
N LEU A 53 -5.01 -1.00 -7.71
CA LEU A 53 -4.43 -2.09 -6.94
C LEU A 53 -3.10 -2.64 -7.51
N PRO A 54 -2.94 -2.94 -8.82
CA PRO A 54 -1.69 -3.55 -9.31
C PRO A 54 -0.48 -2.62 -9.26
N LYS A 55 -0.65 -1.32 -9.58
CA LYS A 55 0.43 -0.33 -9.51
C LYS A 55 0.85 -0.08 -8.05
N GLN A 56 -0.12 0.08 -7.16
CA GLN A 56 0.14 0.34 -5.75
C GLN A 56 0.71 -0.88 -5.02
N LEU A 57 0.25 -2.11 -5.34
CA LEU A 57 0.82 -3.34 -4.78
C LEU A 57 2.28 -3.55 -5.20
N LYS A 58 2.62 -3.23 -6.45
CA LYS A 58 4.02 -3.25 -6.90
C LYS A 58 4.86 -2.24 -6.12
N GLN A 59 4.36 -1.01 -5.93
CA GLN A 59 5.04 0.00 -5.11
C GLN A 59 5.20 -0.46 -3.66
N LEU A 60 4.15 -1.05 -3.06
CA LEU A 60 4.19 -1.60 -1.71
C LEU A 60 5.23 -2.72 -1.58
N ALA A 61 5.30 -3.65 -2.54
CA ALA A 61 6.27 -4.73 -2.52
C ALA A 61 7.72 -4.21 -2.60
N VAL A 62 7.98 -3.22 -3.45
CA VAL A 62 9.29 -2.55 -3.54
C VAL A 62 9.61 -1.83 -2.23
N LEU A 63 8.65 -1.09 -1.66
CA LEU A 63 8.83 -0.35 -0.42
C LEU A 63 9.12 -1.28 0.77
N LEU A 64 8.36 -2.36 0.92
CA LEU A 64 8.59 -3.38 1.95
C LEU A 64 9.95 -4.05 1.80
N SER A 65 10.38 -4.31 0.57
CA SER A 65 11.70 -4.91 0.29
C SER A 65 12.85 -3.95 0.61
N ALA A 66 12.74 -2.68 0.22
CA ALA A 66 13.72 -1.65 0.55
C ALA A 66 13.81 -1.44 2.07
N THR A 67 12.66 -1.46 2.75
CA THR A 67 12.60 -1.29 4.20
C THR A 67 13.19 -2.47 4.94
N LEU A 68 13.08 -3.70 4.42
CA LEU A 68 13.76 -4.86 4.99
C LEU A 68 15.28 -4.66 5.01
N ILE A 69 15.86 -4.14 3.93
CA ILE A 69 17.30 -3.83 3.87
C ILE A 69 17.65 -2.77 4.90
N LEU A 70 16.85 -1.71 4.99
CA LEU A 70 17.08 -0.63 5.95
C LEU A 70 17.00 -1.12 7.40
N ASP A 71 16.08 -2.03 7.70
CA ASP A 71 15.95 -2.64 9.03
C ASP A 71 17.15 -3.52 9.40
N ILE A 72 17.71 -4.24 8.42
CA ILE A 72 18.97 -4.99 8.62
C ILE A 72 20.11 -4.02 8.92
N ILE A 73 20.25 -2.93 8.15
CA ILE A 73 21.27 -1.91 8.39
C ILE A 73 21.10 -1.29 9.78
N TRP A 74 19.86 -0.95 10.16
CA TRP A 74 19.56 -0.36 11.45
C TRP A 74 19.96 -1.30 12.60
N LEU A 75 19.67 -2.60 12.49
CA LEU A 75 20.07 -3.61 13.48
C LEU A 75 21.60 -3.76 13.60
N LEU A 76 22.33 -3.62 12.50
CA LEU A 76 23.79 -3.75 12.50
C LEU A 76 24.50 -2.51 13.07
N VAL A 77 23.92 -1.32 12.88
CA VAL A 77 24.54 -0.05 13.27
C VAL A 77 24.10 0.40 14.66
N THR A 78 22.86 0.12 15.05
CA THR A 78 22.28 0.61 16.30
C THR A 78 22.59 -0.34 17.45
N LYS A 79 23.03 0.21 18.59
CA LYS A 79 23.11 -0.52 19.87
C LYS A 79 21.71 -0.68 20.45
N ALA A 80 20.89 -1.50 19.81
CA ALA A 80 19.51 -1.75 20.22
C ALA A 80 19.47 -2.48 21.57
N SER A 81 18.48 -2.13 22.40
CA SER A 81 18.16 -2.90 23.60
C SER A 81 17.62 -4.28 23.22
N PHE A 82 17.70 -5.25 24.14
CA PHE A 82 17.20 -6.60 23.90
C PHE A 82 15.75 -6.64 23.41
N SER A 83 14.88 -5.82 24.01
CA SER A 83 13.47 -5.70 23.63
C SER A 83 13.28 -5.14 22.21
N SER A 84 14.04 -4.11 21.84
CA SER A 84 14.00 -3.54 20.48
C SER A 84 14.47 -4.57 19.44
N SER A 85 15.54 -5.30 19.73
CA SER A 85 16.05 -6.36 18.87
C SER A 85 15.04 -7.48 18.64
N ILE A 86 14.33 -7.93 19.68
CA ILE A 86 13.27 -8.96 19.54
C ILE A 86 12.15 -8.47 18.62
N ILE A 87 11.64 -7.27 18.86
CA ILE A 87 10.53 -6.69 18.08
C ILE A 87 10.95 -6.55 16.61
N MET A 88 12.16 -6.06 16.36
CA MET A 88 12.73 -5.94 15.01
C MET A 88 12.93 -7.29 14.33
N ILE A 89 13.43 -8.31 15.03
CA ILE A 89 13.61 -9.65 14.46
C ILE A 89 12.26 -10.27 14.11
N LEU A 90 11.28 -10.18 15.00
CA LEU A 90 9.93 -10.68 14.74
C LEU A 90 9.32 -9.97 13.51
N GLY A 91 9.41 -8.64 13.44
CA GLY A 91 8.95 -7.88 12.26
C GLY A 91 9.72 -8.25 10.99
N GLY A 92 11.04 -8.44 11.10
CA GLY A 92 11.91 -8.87 10.01
C GLY A 92 11.53 -10.24 9.45
N ILE A 93 11.13 -11.19 10.29
CA ILE A 93 10.66 -12.52 9.85
C ILE A 93 9.32 -12.41 9.11
N LEU A 94 8.40 -11.55 9.56
CA LEU A 94 7.09 -11.38 8.92
C LEU A 94 7.18 -10.69 7.53
N LYS A 95 8.19 -9.84 7.29
CA LYS A 95 8.33 -9.06 6.05
C LYS A 95 8.44 -9.93 4.79
N PRO A 96 9.32 -10.95 4.70
CA PRO A 96 9.38 -11.85 3.54
C PRO A 96 8.03 -12.48 3.19
N PHE A 97 7.27 -12.94 4.19
CA PHE A 97 5.91 -13.46 3.97
C PHE A 97 4.97 -12.39 3.42
N THR A 98 5.08 -11.16 3.93
CA THR A 98 4.26 -10.03 3.48
C THR A 98 4.57 -9.66 2.04
N VAL A 99 5.85 -9.61 1.67
CA VAL A 99 6.31 -9.36 0.29
C VAL A 99 5.84 -10.48 -0.64
N ALA A 100 5.97 -11.75 -0.23
CA ALA A 100 5.52 -12.89 -1.01
C ALA A 100 3.99 -12.88 -1.20
N THR A 101 3.22 -12.52 -0.17
CA THR A 101 1.76 -12.39 -0.28
C THR A 101 1.37 -11.20 -1.16
N ALA A 102 2.04 -10.06 -1.04
CA ALA A 102 1.81 -8.91 -1.92
C ALA A 102 2.13 -9.23 -3.38
N ALA A 103 3.20 -9.98 -3.63
CA ALA A 103 3.56 -10.46 -4.97
C ALA A 103 2.54 -11.47 -5.52
N GLN A 104 2.03 -12.37 -4.68
CA GLN A 104 0.95 -13.31 -5.06
C GLN A 104 -0.37 -12.58 -5.36
N ALA A 105 -0.71 -11.56 -4.57
CA ALA A 105 -1.85 -10.70 -4.82
C ALA A 105 -1.69 -9.99 -6.17
N LEU A 106 -0.51 -9.41 -6.43
CA LEU A 106 -0.19 -8.79 -7.70
C LEU A 106 -0.26 -9.78 -8.88
N ALA A 107 0.22 -11.00 -8.72
CA ALA A 107 0.14 -12.02 -9.77
C ALA A 107 -1.33 -12.36 -10.08
N THR A 108 -2.15 -12.61 -9.06
CA THR A 108 -3.58 -12.95 -9.22
C THR A 108 -4.34 -11.85 -9.96
N GLU A 109 -4.06 -10.60 -9.63
CA GLU A 109 -4.69 -9.41 -10.22
C GLU A 109 -4.10 -9.08 -11.61
N GLY A 110 -2.80 -9.32 -11.79
CA GLY A 110 -2.10 -9.17 -13.06
C GLY A 110 -2.57 -10.19 -14.11
N PHE A 111 -2.93 -11.41 -13.71
CA PHE A 111 -3.57 -12.41 -14.57
C PHE A 111 -4.97 -11.95 -15.04
N GLN A 112 -5.68 -11.16 -14.24
CA GLN A 112 -6.95 -10.56 -14.63
C GLN A 112 -6.77 -9.36 -15.58
N SER A 113 -5.65 -8.62 -15.46
CA SER A 113 -5.30 -7.51 -16.38
C SER A 113 -4.66 -7.95 -17.70
N SER A 114 -4.13 -9.19 -17.78
CA SER A 114 -3.48 -9.71 -18.99
C SER A 114 -4.47 -10.15 -20.08
N GLY A 115 -5.78 -10.03 -19.83
CA GLY A 115 -6.81 -10.10 -20.85
C GLY A 115 -7.14 -8.71 -21.39
N LEU A 116 -6.43 -8.26 -22.43
CA LEU A 116 -6.81 -7.21 -23.38
C LEU A 116 -7.80 -6.13 -22.87
N SER A 117 -7.27 -5.03 -22.35
CA SER A 117 -7.81 -3.73 -22.73
C SER A 117 -6.65 -2.76 -22.94
N PHE A 118 -6.33 -2.52 -24.22
CA PHE A 118 -5.81 -1.22 -24.61
C PHE A 118 -7.00 -0.27 -24.46
N ARG A 119 -7.05 0.43 -23.34
CA ARG A 119 -7.84 1.64 -23.22
C ARG A 119 -6.82 2.75 -23.11
N ASP A 120 -6.69 3.49 -24.20
CA ASP A 120 -5.99 4.77 -24.22
C ASP A 120 -6.68 5.66 -23.19
N ASP A 121 -6.06 5.86 -22.03
CA ASP A 121 -6.43 6.95 -21.13
C ASP A 121 -5.85 8.24 -21.71
N GLU A 122 -6.46 8.72 -22.80
CA GLU A 122 -6.43 10.13 -23.22
C GLU A 122 -7.83 10.73 -23.06
N ASP A 123 -8.47 10.52 -21.91
CA ASP A 123 -9.60 11.37 -21.49
C ASP A 123 -9.02 12.61 -20.79
N TYR A 124 -8.33 13.46 -21.56
CA TYR A 124 -8.32 14.88 -21.23
C TYR A 124 -9.75 15.36 -21.45
N GLU A 125 -10.40 15.77 -20.36
CA GLU A 125 -11.65 16.50 -20.40
C GLU A 125 -11.53 17.63 -21.44
N GLN A 126 -12.05 17.40 -22.65
CA GLN A 126 -12.52 18.47 -23.51
C GLN A 126 -13.70 19.07 -22.74
N LEU A 127 -13.38 20.10 -21.95
CA LEU A 127 -14.36 21.06 -21.52
C LEU A 127 -14.94 21.64 -22.81
N ASP A 128 -16.14 21.20 -23.18
CA ASP A 128 -16.92 21.85 -24.22
C ASP A 128 -17.01 23.33 -23.85
N GLU A 129 -16.34 24.18 -24.64
CA GLU A 129 -16.42 25.65 -24.56
C GLU A 129 -17.82 26.18 -24.91
N GLU A 130 -18.86 25.32 -24.90
CA GLU A 130 -20.23 25.67 -25.27
C GLU A 130 -21.00 26.38 -24.15
N ASP A 131 -20.41 26.56 -22.96
CA ASP A 131 -21.00 27.34 -21.86
C ASP A 131 -20.32 28.70 -21.62
N ALA A 132 -19.65 29.24 -22.66
CA ALA A 132 -19.34 30.66 -22.71
C ALA A 132 -20.61 31.46 -23.00
N THR A 133 -21.50 31.55 -22.00
CA THR A 133 -22.63 32.48 -22.03
C THR A 133 -22.10 33.90 -22.20
N ALA A 134 -22.33 34.48 -23.38
CA ALA A 134 -22.06 35.88 -23.64
C ALA A 134 -22.92 36.73 -22.70
N ILE A 135 -22.28 37.44 -21.76
CA ILE A 135 -22.93 38.47 -20.95
C ILE A 135 -23.30 39.62 -21.89
N GLY A 136 -24.52 39.59 -22.43
CA GLY A 136 -25.10 40.67 -23.22
C GLY A 136 -25.34 41.89 -22.34
N ILE A 137 -24.39 42.82 -22.30
CA ILE A 137 -24.62 44.16 -21.76
C ILE A 137 -25.47 44.92 -22.78
N ASN A 138 -26.79 44.91 -22.62
CA ASN A 138 -27.67 45.81 -23.35
C ASN A 138 -28.97 46.02 -22.57
N GLN A 139 -28.93 46.86 -21.55
CA GLN A 139 -30.09 47.68 -21.13
C GLN A 139 -29.59 48.90 -20.35
N LEU A 140 -29.47 50.04 -21.01
CA LEU A 140 -29.67 51.38 -20.43
C LEU A 140 -29.88 52.35 -21.59
N ASN A 141 -31.07 52.31 -22.18
CA ASN A 141 -31.63 53.49 -22.82
C ASN A 141 -33.15 53.48 -22.59
N ASN A 142 -33.58 54.19 -21.56
CA ASN A 142 -34.96 54.62 -21.41
C ASN A 142 -34.96 56.02 -20.78
N ASN A 143 -35.53 56.94 -21.57
CA ASN A 143 -35.91 58.34 -21.33
C ASN A 143 -34.83 59.40 -21.54
#